data_AF-A0A936ZPY9-F1
#
_entry.id   AF-A0A936ZPY9-F1
#
_cell.length_a   1.000
_cell.length_b   1.000
_cell.length_c   1.000
_cell.angle_alpha   90.00
_cell.angle_beta   90.00
_cell.angle_gamma   90.00
#
_symmetry.space_group_name_H-M   'P 1'
#
loop_
_entity.id
_entity.type
_entity.pdbx_description
1 polymer ?
#
loop_
_entity_poly.entity_id
_entity_poly.type
_entity_poly.pdbx_seq_one_letter_code
_entity_poly.pdbx_strand_id
1 'polypeptide(L)'
;RHLRNFGLTAEEYRAKWGLPADYPMVAPNYAAKRSELARSSGLGQQRRKITARAAVATEETVTAPVETDKPRRRAPSKKKASE
;
A
#
# COMPACT_ATOMS: atom_id res chain seq x y z
N ARG A 1 -5.11 20.63 10.48
CA ARG A 1 -4.16 20.09 9.46
C ARG A 1 -3.24 21.23 9.04
N HIS A 2 -2.06 21.34 9.63
CA HIS A 2 -1.21 22.54 9.50
C HIS A 2 -0.79 22.82 8.05
N LEU A 3 -0.38 21.80 7.27
CA LEU A 3 -0.03 22.00 5.85
C LEU A 3 -1.24 22.26 4.93
N ARG A 4 -2.45 21.75 5.23
CA ARG A 4 -3.63 22.00 4.34
C ARG A 4 -4.06 23.44 4.36
N ASN A 5 -3.93 24.08 5.52
CA ASN A 5 -4.41 25.43 5.72
C ASN A 5 -3.58 26.43 4.92
N PHE A 6 -2.30 26.12 4.70
CA PHE A 6 -1.38 26.99 3.96
C PHE A 6 -1.20 26.57 2.49
N GLY A 7 -1.71 25.40 2.08
CA GLY A 7 -1.48 24.87 0.74
C GLY A 7 -0.01 24.55 0.44
N LEU A 8 0.85 24.56 1.45
CA LEU A 8 2.29 24.36 1.32
C LEU A 8 2.69 22.89 1.43
N THR A 9 3.75 22.53 0.74
CA THR A 9 4.47 21.27 0.97
C THR A 9 5.21 21.32 2.31
N ALA A 10 5.61 20.14 2.82
CA ALA A 10 6.37 20.06 4.06
C ALA A 10 7.73 20.74 3.94
N GLU A 11 8.35 20.72 2.76
CA GLU A 11 9.64 21.34 2.49
C GLU A 11 9.54 22.87 2.48
N GLU A 12 8.53 23.42 1.80
CA GLU A 12 8.27 24.87 1.79
C GLU A 12 7.95 25.40 3.20
N TYR A 13 7.22 24.62 3.99
CA TYR A 13 6.95 24.95 5.39
C TYR A 13 8.22 24.88 6.26
N ARG A 14 9.18 24.01 5.97
CA ARG A 14 10.46 24.03 6.68
C ARG A 14 11.29 25.23 6.27
N ALA A 15 11.38 25.53 4.97
CA ALA A 15 12.15 26.63 4.43
C ALA A 15 11.63 28.00 4.94
N LYS A 16 10.31 28.21 4.93
CA LYS A 16 9.69 29.48 5.35
C LYS A 16 9.90 29.82 6.83
N TRP A 17 10.09 28.81 7.68
CA TRP A 17 10.31 29.00 9.13
C TRP A 17 11.73 28.63 9.58
N GLY A 18 12.64 28.27 8.67
CA GLY A 18 14.02 27.90 8.98
C GLY A 18 14.16 26.60 9.78
N LEU A 19 13.26 25.64 9.62
CA LEU A 19 13.33 24.36 10.34
C LEU A 19 14.28 23.37 9.64
N PRO A 20 14.99 22.51 10.42
CA PRO A 20 15.80 21.43 9.86
C PRO A 20 14.98 20.47 8.98
N ALA A 21 15.65 19.84 8.00
CA ALA A 21 15.03 18.84 7.12
C ALA A 21 14.43 17.66 7.90
N ASP A 22 15.08 17.25 8.99
CA ASP A 22 14.65 16.16 9.88
C ASP A 22 13.52 16.55 10.83
N TYR A 23 13.00 17.79 10.75
CA TYR A 23 11.97 18.21 11.68
C TYR A 23 10.64 17.48 11.41
N PRO A 24 10.07 16.79 12.43
CA PRO A 24 8.82 16.09 12.28
C PRO A 24 7.66 17.09 12.22
N MET A 25 6.89 17.02 11.14
CA MET A 25 5.69 17.85 10.96
C MET A 25 4.57 17.55 11.95
N VAL A 26 4.59 16.35 12.54
CA VAL A 26 3.58 15.86 13.46
C VAL A 26 4.29 15.32 14.69
N ALA A 27 3.74 15.59 15.87
CA ALA A 27 4.31 15.11 17.12
C ALA A 27 4.45 13.56 17.10
N PRO A 28 5.60 12.99 17.51
CA PRO A 28 5.83 11.55 17.50
C PRO A 28 4.76 10.75 18.27
N ASN A 29 4.34 11.26 19.43
CA ASN A 29 3.29 10.64 20.24
C ASN A 29 1.93 10.64 19.52
N TYR A 30 1.60 11.71 18.79
CA TYR A 30 0.35 11.76 18.01
C TYR A 30 0.39 10.78 16.84
N ALA A 31 1.54 10.65 16.17
CA ALA A 31 1.74 9.67 15.11
C ALA A 31 1.56 8.22 15.63
N ALA A 32 2.09 7.91 16.81
CA ALA A 32 1.92 6.60 17.46
C ALA A 32 0.45 6.27 17.74
N LYS A 33 -0.27 7.16 18.44
CA LYS A 33 -1.71 7.00 18.74
C LYS A 33 -2.54 6.85 17.47
N ARG A 34 -2.23 7.63 16.42
CA ARG A 34 -2.96 7.54 15.15
C ARG A 34 -2.67 6.23 14.42
N SER A 35 -1.45 5.71 14.51
CA SER A 35 -1.06 4.42 13.93
C SER A 35 -1.79 3.25 14.60
N GLU A 36 -1.92 3.26 15.92
CA GLU A 36 -2.67 2.26 16.68
C GLU A 36 -4.13 2.21 16.25
N LEU A 37 -4.80 3.37 16.21
CA LEU A 37 -6.18 3.48 15.73
C LEU A 37 -6.34 2.98 14.29
N ALA A 38 -5.39 3.31 13.41
CA ALA A 38 -5.42 2.82 12.04
C ALA A 38 -5.31 1.28 11.98
N ARG A 39 -4.38 0.70 12.76
CA ARG A 39 -4.19 -0.76 12.82
C ARG A 39 -5.41 -1.46 13.41
N SER A 40 -6.03 -0.92 14.46
CA SER A 40 -7.26 -1.47 15.03
C SER A 40 -8.44 -1.38 14.07
N SER A 41 -8.50 -0.30 13.27
CA SER A 41 -9.50 -0.14 12.20
C SER A 41 -9.20 -0.93 10.93
N GLY A 42 -8.16 -1.78 10.92
CA GLY A 42 -7.85 -2.68 9.80
C GLY A 42 -7.04 -2.05 8.66
N LEU A 43 -6.60 -0.79 8.77
CA LEU A 43 -5.67 -0.19 7.82
C LEU A 43 -4.28 -0.84 7.96
N GLY A 44 -3.67 -1.23 6.84
CA GLY A 44 -2.36 -1.90 6.81
C GLY A 44 -2.42 -3.44 6.87
N GLN A 45 -3.61 -4.04 6.96
CA GLN A 45 -3.79 -5.50 6.81
C GLN A 45 -3.80 -5.89 5.32
N GLN A 46 -2.74 -5.54 4.58
CA GLN A 46 -2.62 -5.93 3.18
C GLN A 46 -2.27 -7.41 3.06
N ARG A 47 -3.26 -8.22 2.69
CA ARG A 47 -3.18 -9.44 1.85
C ARG A 47 -2.22 -10.58 2.24
N ARG A 48 -1.34 -10.45 3.24
CA ARG A 48 -0.44 -11.55 3.67
C ARG A 48 -1.23 -12.74 4.18
N LYS A 49 -2.43 -12.55 4.75
CA LYS A 49 -3.32 -13.68 5.06
C LYS A 49 -3.85 -14.41 3.82
N ILE A 50 -4.02 -13.71 2.69
CA ILE A 50 -4.49 -14.32 1.43
C ILE A 50 -3.33 -15.07 0.75
N THR A 51 -2.12 -14.50 0.74
CA THR A 51 -0.96 -15.18 0.14
C THR A 51 -0.34 -16.26 1.04
N ALA A 52 -0.37 -16.10 2.37
CA ALA A 52 0.09 -17.14 3.30
C ALA A 52 -0.90 -18.32 3.39
N ARG A 53 -2.22 -18.08 3.32
CA ARG A 53 -3.20 -19.18 3.22
C ARG A 53 -3.17 -19.87 1.85
N ALA A 54 -2.79 -19.16 0.80
CA ALA A 54 -2.55 -19.76 -0.53
C ALA A 54 -1.25 -20.57 -0.59
N ALA A 55 -0.18 -20.16 0.10
CA ALA A 55 1.10 -20.88 0.14
C ALA A 55 1.08 -22.13 1.04
N VAL A 56 0.33 -22.11 2.15
CA VAL A 56 0.15 -23.30 3.01
C VAL A 56 -0.73 -24.36 2.33
N ALA A 57 -1.59 -23.97 1.39
CA ALA A 57 -2.43 -24.91 0.62
C ALA A 57 -1.68 -25.60 -0.55
N THR A 58 -0.45 -25.19 -0.86
CA THR A 58 0.34 -25.75 -1.98
C THR A 58 1.42 -26.74 -1.57
N GLU A 59 1.63 -26.98 -0.27
CA GLU A 59 2.63 -27.96 0.20
C GLU A 59 2.08 -29.38 0.42
N GLU A 60 0.75 -29.58 0.40
CA GLU A 60 0.11 -30.91 0.46
C GLU A 60 -0.29 -31.44 -0.94
N THR A 61 0.57 -31.32 -1.97
CA THR A 61 0.42 -32.08 -3.23
C THR A 61 1.76 -32.21 -3.95
N VAL A 62 2.76 -32.80 -3.31
CA VAL A 62 3.93 -33.37 -4.02
C VAL A 62 3.81 -34.90 -4.02
N THR A 63 2.82 -35.40 -4.75
CA THR A 63 2.86 -36.70 -5.43
C THR A 63 2.25 -36.50 -6.81
N ALA A 64 3.12 -36.14 -7.75
CA ALA A 64 2.91 -36.12 -9.20
C ALA A 64 2.30 -37.47 -9.68
N PRO A 65 1.55 -37.53 -10.80
CA PRO A 65 2.08 -37.06 -12.08
C PRO A 65 1.06 -36.54 -13.13
N VAL A 66 1.61 -36.15 -14.30
CA VAL A 66 0.95 -36.00 -15.63
C VAL A 66 0.13 -34.71 -15.80
N GLU A 67 0.11 -33.95 -16.88
CA GLU A 67 0.86 -33.76 -18.13
C GLU A 67 0.13 -32.59 -18.83
N THR A 68 0.86 -31.79 -19.63
CA THR A 68 0.38 -30.87 -20.70
C THR A 68 -0.96 -30.11 -20.54
N ASP A 69 -0.92 -28.78 -20.65
CA ASP A 69 -1.23 -28.09 -21.92
C ASP A 69 -1.27 -26.57 -21.71
N LYS A 70 -0.73 -25.83 -22.67
CA LYS A 70 -0.66 -24.37 -22.69
C LYS A 70 -1.64 -23.85 -23.73
N PRO A 71 -2.47 -22.85 -23.39
CA PRO A 71 -2.68 -21.76 -24.35
C PRO A 71 -2.63 -20.39 -23.65
N ARG A 72 -1.64 -19.54 -23.96
CA ARG A 72 -1.70 -18.47 -24.98
C ARG A 72 -3.03 -17.66 -25.01
N ARG A 73 -2.86 -16.38 -24.63
CA ARG A 73 -3.50 -15.15 -25.17
C ARG A 73 -4.90 -14.77 -24.67
N ARG A 74 -4.99 -13.56 -24.10
CA ARG A 74 -5.41 -12.33 -24.81
C ARG A 74 -5.22 -11.08 -23.93
N ALA A 75 -4.54 -10.07 -24.48
CA ALA A 75 -4.40 -8.75 -23.88
C ALA A 75 -5.75 -8.00 -23.93
N PRO A 76 -6.08 -7.13 -22.94
CA PRO A 76 -7.27 -6.31 -23.02
C PRO A 76 -7.07 -5.21 -24.06
N SER A 77 -7.88 -5.27 -25.12
CA SER A 77 -8.01 -4.24 -26.15
C SER A 77 -8.56 -2.95 -25.54
N LYS A 78 -7.82 -1.85 -25.71
CA LYS A 78 -8.33 -0.48 -25.58
C LYS A 78 -9.55 -0.34 -26.50
N LYS A 79 -10.75 -0.15 -25.93
CA LYS A 79 -11.86 0.49 -26.65
C LYS A 79 -11.86 1.98 -26.30
N LYS A 80 -11.46 2.77 -27.28
CA LYS A 80 -12.01 4.11 -27.51
C LYS A 80 -13.45 3.95 -28.03
N ALA A 81 -14.37 4.79 -27.56
CA ALA A 81 -15.57 5.32 -28.23
C ALA A 81 -16.30 6.16 -27.16
N SER A 82 -16.29 7.49 -27.21
CA SER A 82 -17.14 8.37 -28.05
C SER A 82 -18.54 8.54 -27.45
N GLU A 83 -18.78 9.69 -26.83
CA GLU A 83 -19.83 10.68 -27.15
C GLU A 83 -19.42 12.01 -26.49
#